data_AF-A0A0F7PNV3-F1
#
_entry.id   AF-A0A0F7PNV3-F1
#
_cell.length_a   1.000
_cell.length_b   1.000
_cell.length_c   1.000
_cell.angle_alpha   90.00
_cell.angle_beta   90.00
_cell.angle_gamma   90.00
#
_symmetry.space_group_name_H-M   'P 1'
#
loop_
_entity.id
_entity.type
_entity.pdbx_description
1 polymer ?
#
loop_
_entity_poly.entity_id
_entity_poly.type
_entity_poly.pdbx_seq_one_letter_code
_entity_poly.pdbx_strand_id
1 'polypeptide(L)'
;MTQAETTTLESAGIREIMRLLPHRYPFLLVDRIIDIDADNSAIGIKNVTASEPHFTGHFPGNPIMPGVLIIEGMAQTAGAICAKAVGGNDKIVYFMTIDNAKFRKPVIPGDRLEYHVTKTKQRGNIWRFHCEAMVEGVKVAEADIGAMLAPAESETE
;
A
#
# COMPACT_ATOMS: atom_id res chain seq x y z
N MET A 1 -7.49 -20.33 33.01
CA MET A 1 -7.72 -19.01 32.39
C MET A 1 -6.50 -18.70 31.55
N THR A 2 -6.59 -18.96 30.24
CA THR A 2 -5.50 -18.69 29.30
C THR A 2 -5.46 -17.18 29.08
N GLN A 3 -4.37 -16.53 29.50
CA GLN A 3 -4.12 -15.13 29.16
C GLN A 3 -4.02 -15.04 27.65
N ALA A 4 -4.92 -14.27 27.03
CA ALA A 4 -4.77 -13.90 25.63
C ALA A 4 -3.59 -12.92 25.57
N GLU A 5 -2.46 -13.37 25.01
CA GLU A 5 -1.34 -12.49 24.69
C GLU A 5 -1.86 -11.37 23.79
N THR A 6 -1.79 -10.14 24.28
CA THR A 6 -2.14 -8.97 23.47
C THR A 6 -0.94 -8.71 22.56
N THR A 7 -0.92 -9.36 21.40
CA THR A 7 0.09 -9.11 20.37
C THR A 7 -0.05 -7.66 19.94
N THR A 8 0.89 -6.81 20.35
CA THR A 8 0.89 -5.40 19.90
C THR A 8 1.42 -5.39 18.48
N LEU A 9 0.54 -5.12 17.51
CA LEU A 9 0.94 -5.05 16.10
C LEU A 9 1.85 -3.84 15.87
N GLU A 10 2.81 -3.99 14.97
CA GLU A 10 3.79 -2.94 14.68
C GLU A 10 3.17 -1.80 13.84
N SER A 11 3.85 -0.65 13.82
CA SER A 11 3.49 0.48 12.95
C SER A 11 4.75 1.11 12.35
N ALA A 12 4.59 1.73 11.18
CA ALA A 12 5.65 2.43 10.48
C ALA A 12 5.19 3.85 10.10
N GLY A 13 5.96 4.85 10.53
CA GLY A 13 5.75 6.25 10.12
C GLY A 13 6.45 6.59 8.81
N ILE A 14 6.17 7.78 8.25
CA ILE A 14 6.68 8.20 6.93
C ILE A 14 8.19 8.06 6.75
N ARG A 15 9.00 8.36 7.77
CA ARG A 15 10.47 8.22 7.68
C ARG A 15 10.93 6.77 7.52
N GLU A 16 10.22 5.83 8.13
CA GLU A 16 10.49 4.40 7.98
C GLU A 16 10.00 3.90 6.62
N ILE A 17 8.81 4.31 6.20
CA ILE A 17 8.27 4.00 4.87
C ILE A 17 9.23 4.47 3.76
N MET A 18 9.79 5.68 3.87
CA MET A 18 10.79 6.19 2.92
C MET A 18 12.11 5.41 2.90
N ARG A 19 12.44 4.70 3.99
CA ARG A 19 13.60 3.77 4.01
C ARG A 19 13.24 2.45 3.35
N LEU A 20 12.03 1.94 3.60
CA LEU A 20 11.53 0.65 3.09
C LEU A 20 11.19 0.70 1.60
N LEU A 21 10.70 1.83 1.10
CA LEU A 21 10.25 2.01 -0.27
C LEU A 21 11.15 2.96 -1.05
N PRO A 22 11.43 2.68 -2.34
CA PRO A 22 12.16 3.60 -3.21
C PRO A 22 11.31 4.79 -3.67
N HIS A 23 9.98 4.69 -3.60
CA HIS A 23 9.04 5.72 -4.06
C HIS A 23 9.27 7.09 -3.41
N ARG A 24 9.19 8.16 -4.20
CA ARG A 24 9.30 9.56 -3.76
C ARG A 24 8.19 10.39 -4.39
N TYR A 25 8.04 11.63 -3.93
CA TYR A 25 7.08 12.56 -4.53
C TYR A 25 7.24 12.63 -6.06
N PRO A 26 6.15 12.61 -6.85
CA PRO A 26 4.74 12.62 -6.43
C PRO A 26 4.10 11.22 -6.29
N PHE A 27 4.90 10.16 -6.18
CA PHE A 27 4.44 8.77 -6.30
C PHE A 27 4.63 7.91 -5.04
N LEU A 28 5.00 8.50 -3.90
CA LEU A 28 4.86 7.83 -2.60
C LEU A 28 3.44 8.08 -2.07
N LEU A 29 2.63 7.03 -2.05
CA LEU A 29 1.18 7.10 -1.83
C LEU A 29 0.77 6.43 -0.51
N VAL A 30 1.66 6.35 0.47
CA VAL A 30 1.38 5.82 1.81
C VAL A 30 2.07 6.71 2.85
N ASP A 31 1.28 7.30 3.76
CA ASP A 31 1.74 8.24 4.78
C ASP A 31 2.16 7.54 6.08
N ARG A 32 1.48 6.44 6.41
CA ARG A 32 1.68 5.63 7.61
C ARG A 32 1.20 4.20 7.34
N ILE A 33 1.79 3.22 8.03
CA ILE A 33 1.28 1.85 8.09
C ILE A 33 1.03 1.50 9.55
N ILE A 34 -0.12 0.91 9.85
CA ILE A 34 -0.50 0.42 11.17
C ILE A 34 -0.88 -1.05 11.09
N ASP A 35 -1.07 -1.69 12.25
CA ASP A 35 -1.53 -3.06 12.38
C ASP A 35 -0.68 -4.06 11.55
N ILE A 36 0.64 -3.86 11.55
CA ILE A 36 1.58 -4.71 10.80
C ILE A 36 1.73 -6.04 11.54
N ASP A 37 1.27 -7.13 10.91
CA ASP A 37 1.58 -8.51 11.27
C ASP A 37 2.63 -9.05 10.31
N ALA A 38 3.91 -8.77 10.60
CA ALA A 38 5.05 -9.15 9.77
C ALA A 38 4.82 -8.87 8.27
N ASP A 39 4.80 -9.90 7.42
CA ASP A 39 4.42 -9.83 6.00
C ASP A 39 3.06 -10.48 5.70
N ASN A 40 2.26 -10.79 6.73
CA ASN A 40 0.94 -11.40 6.59
C ASN A 40 -0.13 -10.35 6.31
N SER A 41 -0.17 -9.24 7.04
CA SER A 41 -1.16 -8.18 6.82
C SER A 41 -0.70 -6.85 7.39
N ALA A 42 -1.33 -5.77 6.90
CA ALA A 42 -1.21 -4.43 7.46
C ALA A 42 -2.31 -3.51 6.92
N ILE A 43 -2.40 -2.32 7.53
CA ILE A 43 -3.25 -1.23 7.05
C ILE A 43 -2.38 -0.02 6.70
N GLY A 44 -2.26 0.26 5.40
CA GLY A 44 -1.66 1.49 4.90
C GLY A 44 -2.65 2.65 5.05
N ILE A 45 -2.15 3.85 5.34
CA ILE A 45 -2.96 5.06 5.45
C ILE A 45 -2.46 6.07 4.44
N LYS A 46 -3.37 6.64 3.67
CA LYS A 46 -3.14 7.80 2.83
C LYS A 46 -4.21 8.85 3.09
N ASN A 47 -3.78 10.05 3.49
CA ASN A 47 -4.64 11.22 3.51
C ASN A 47 -4.77 11.77 2.09
N VAL A 48 -5.99 12.12 1.71
CA VAL A 48 -6.31 12.65 0.39
C VAL A 48 -6.55 14.15 0.51
N THR A 49 -5.76 14.96 -0.17
CA THR A 49 -5.83 16.43 -0.08
C THR A 49 -5.92 17.08 -1.44
N ALA A 50 -6.68 18.18 -1.54
CA ALA A 50 -6.85 18.93 -2.79
C ALA A 50 -5.52 19.52 -3.31
N SER A 51 -4.48 19.56 -2.48
CA SER A 51 -3.14 20.03 -2.84
C SER A 51 -2.29 19.00 -3.61
N GLU A 52 -2.82 17.82 -3.93
CA GLU A 52 -2.08 16.80 -4.69
C GLU A 52 -2.08 17.06 -6.21
N PRO A 53 -0.97 16.78 -6.91
CA PRO A 53 -0.80 17.21 -8.30
C PRO A 53 -1.81 16.59 -9.27
N HIS A 54 -2.27 15.37 -9.03
CA HIS A 54 -3.22 14.69 -9.92
C HIS A 54 -4.61 15.34 -9.92
N PHE A 55 -5.00 16.07 -8.87
CA PHE A 55 -6.29 16.78 -8.83
C PHE A 55 -6.34 17.98 -9.77
N THR A 56 -5.20 18.49 -10.26
CA THR A 56 -5.19 19.53 -11.30
C THR A 56 -5.81 19.05 -12.62
N GLY A 57 -5.77 17.73 -12.87
CA GLY A 57 -6.26 17.11 -14.09
C GLY A 57 -7.37 16.07 -13.90
N HIS A 58 -7.64 15.63 -12.67
CA HIS A 58 -8.59 14.53 -12.41
C HIS A 58 -9.61 14.88 -11.31
N PHE A 59 -10.64 15.67 -11.60
CA PHE A 59 -10.87 16.47 -12.80
C PHE A 59 -11.05 17.94 -12.42
N PRO A 60 -10.77 18.91 -13.30
CA PRO A 60 -11.05 20.31 -13.04
C PRO A 60 -12.51 20.52 -12.59
N GLY A 61 -12.71 21.12 -11.42
CA GLY A 61 -14.04 21.35 -10.82
C GLY A 61 -14.69 20.13 -10.15
N ASN A 62 -14.10 18.94 -10.25
CA ASN A 62 -14.58 17.71 -9.62
C ASN A 62 -13.40 16.78 -9.26
N PRO A 63 -12.65 17.08 -8.18
CA PRO A 63 -11.45 16.35 -7.81
C PRO A 63 -11.79 14.93 -7.31
N ILE A 64 -11.31 13.91 -8.02
CA ILE A 64 -11.53 12.49 -7.70
C ILE A 64 -10.16 11.80 -7.69
N MET A 65 -9.87 10.99 -6.68
CA MET A 65 -8.62 10.22 -6.64
C MET A 65 -8.62 9.22 -7.80
N PRO A 66 -7.61 9.22 -8.68
CA PRO A 66 -7.54 8.23 -9.75
C PRO A 66 -7.52 6.81 -9.17
N GLY A 67 -8.43 5.94 -9.62
CA GLY A 67 -8.56 4.58 -9.07
C GLY A 67 -7.27 3.78 -9.15
N VAL A 68 -6.47 3.97 -10.21
CA VAL A 68 -5.16 3.32 -10.36
C VAL A 68 -4.15 3.73 -9.28
N LEU A 69 -4.24 4.95 -8.74
CA LEU A 69 -3.39 5.39 -7.63
C LEU A 69 -3.83 4.80 -6.29
N ILE A 70 -5.10 4.40 -6.16
CA ILE A 70 -5.58 3.61 -5.01
C ILE A 70 -4.95 2.21 -5.06
N ILE A 71 -4.96 1.57 -6.23
CA ILE A 71 -4.30 0.26 -6.41
C ILE A 71 -2.80 0.37 -6.13
N GLU A 72 -2.13 1.39 -6.63
CA GLU A 72 -0.72 1.66 -6.34
C GLU A 72 -0.46 1.81 -4.83
N GLY A 73 -1.30 2.53 -4.09
CA GLY A 73 -1.17 2.66 -2.63
C GLY A 73 -1.33 1.33 -1.87
N MET A 74 -2.25 0.46 -2.30
CA MET A 74 -2.35 -0.91 -1.78
C MET A 74 -1.06 -1.69 -2.03
N ALA A 75 -0.55 -1.57 -3.25
CA ALA A 75 0.64 -2.26 -3.71
C ALA A 75 1.88 -1.81 -2.92
N GLN A 76 2.06 -0.50 -2.70
CA GLN A 76 3.12 0.07 -1.86
C GLN A 76 3.04 -0.38 -0.41
N THR A 77 1.82 -0.49 0.15
CA THR A 77 1.61 -0.98 1.51
C THR A 77 2.10 -2.43 1.63
N ALA A 78 1.70 -3.31 0.71
CA ALA A 78 2.17 -4.69 0.66
C ALA A 78 3.69 -4.78 0.45
N GLY A 79 4.24 -3.95 -0.43
CA GLY A 79 5.69 -3.89 -0.67
C GLY A 79 6.49 -3.47 0.57
N ALA A 80 5.99 -2.50 1.33
CA ALA A 80 6.65 -2.00 2.53
C ALA A 80 6.74 -3.06 3.63
N ILE A 81 5.68 -3.83 3.86
CA ILE A 81 5.70 -4.89 4.87
C ILE A 81 6.58 -6.06 4.46
N CYS A 82 6.63 -6.39 3.17
CA CYS A 82 7.59 -7.36 2.63
C CYS A 82 9.03 -6.90 2.84
N ALA A 83 9.36 -5.65 2.51
CA ALA A 83 10.69 -5.08 2.70
C ALA A 83 11.11 -5.07 4.18
N LYS A 84 10.17 -4.72 5.07
CA LYS A 84 10.37 -4.74 6.51
C LYS A 84 10.65 -6.14 7.03
N ALA A 85 9.88 -7.13 6.60
CA ALA A 85 10.04 -8.53 7.02
C ALA A 85 11.37 -9.15 6.57
N VAL A 86 11.93 -8.74 5.42
CA VAL A 86 13.24 -9.20 4.94
C VAL A 86 14.42 -8.36 5.46
N GLY A 87 14.15 -7.34 6.31
CA GLY A 87 15.17 -6.58 7.03
C GLY A 87 15.96 -5.58 6.20
N GLY A 88 15.47 -5.13 5.05
CA GLY A 88 16.24 -4.19 4.22
C GLY A 88 15.52 -3.65 2.99
N ASN A 89 16.16 -2.69 2.35
CA ASN A 89 15.67 -1.95 1.19
C ASN A 89 16.46 -2.23 -0.10
N ASP A 90 17.37 -3.21 -0.08
CA ASP A 90 18.19 -3.63 -1.21
C ASP A 90 17.40 -4.39 -2.30
N LYS A 91 16.06 -4.39 -2.19
CA LYS A 91 15.16 -5.12 -3.08
C LYS A 91 14.06 -4.19 -3.56
N ILE A 92 13.79 -4.25 -4.85
CA ILE A 92 12.68 -3.56 -5.48
C ILE A 92 11.52 -4.54 -5.57
N VAL A 93 10.32 -4.07 -5.21
CA VAL A 93 9.08 -4.82 -5.37
C VAL A 93 8.53 -4.50 -6.76
N TYR A 94 8.45 -5.51 -7.62
CA TYR A 94 7.82 -5.40 -8.93
C TYR A 94 6.42 -6.03 -8.91
N PHE A 95 5.40 -5.26 -9.29
CA PHE A 95 4.05 -5.79 -9.47
C PHE A 95 3.96 -6.60 -10.77
N MET A 96 3.46 -7.82 -10.66
CA MET A 96 3.35 -8.76 -11.76
C MET A 96 1.91 -8.87 -12.28
N THR A 97 0.93 -8.89 -11.37
CA THR A 97 -0.48 -9.04 -11.74
C THR A 97 -1.36 -8.15 -10.87
N ILE A 98 -2.43 -7.66 -11.48
CA ILE A 98 -3.56 -7.01 -10.81
C ILE A 98 -4.80 -7.74 -11.32
N ASP A 99 -5.43 -8.47 -10.43
CA ASP A 99 -6.61 -9.29 -10.73
C ASP A 99 -7.80 -8.79 -9.90
N ASN A 100 -9.03 -9.06 -10.37
CA ASN A 100 -10.27 -8.79 -9.64
C ASN A 100 -10.46 -7.33 -9.15
N ALA A 101 -9.81 -6.35 -9.80
CA ALA A 101 -9.92 -4.96 -9.40
C ALA A 101 -11.35 -4.42 -9.60
N LYS A 102 -11.93 -3.84 -8.55
CA LYS A 102 -13.25 -3.18 -8.60
C LYS A 102 -13.22 -1.85 -7.87
N PHE A 103 -13.80 -0.83 -8.50
CA PHE A 103 -13.99 0.50 -7.92
C PHE A 103 -15.48 0.69 -7.62
N ARG A 104 -15.82 1.01 -6.37
CA ARG A 104 -17.19 1.00 -5.86
C ARG A 104 -17.70 2.40 -5.57
N LYS A 105 -16.84 3.27 -5.02
CA LYS A 105 -17.17 4.67 -4.68
C LYS A 105 -15.98 5.57 -5.00
N PRO A 106 -16.22 6.83 -5.42
CA PRO A 106 -15.15 7.80 -5.58
C PRO A 106 -14.51 8.11 -4.23
N VAL A 107 -13.21 8.39 -4.25
CA VAL A 107 -12.46 8.94 -3.13
C VAL A 107 -12.12 10.38 -3.48
N ILE A 108 -12.29 11.31 -2.55
CA ILE A 108 -12.20 12.75 -2.78
C ILE A 108 -11.29 13.44 -1.74
N PRO A 109 -10.83 14.68 -1.99
CA PRO A 109 -10.15 15.47 -0.97
C PRO A 109 -10.90 15.53 0.36
N GLY A 110 -10.19 15.29 1.47
CA GLY A 110 -10.75 15.18 2.81
C GLY A 110 -10.85 13.74 3.31
N ASP A 111 -10.88 12.76 2.41
CA ASP A 111 -10.93 11.34 2.80
C ASP A 111 -9.62 10.88 3.43
N ARG A 112 -9.73 10.01 4.44
CA ARG A 112 -8.62 9.18 4.90
C ARG A 112 -8.80 7.79 4.31
N LEU A 113 -7.96 7.47 3.35
CA LEU A 113 -7.97 6.20 2.65
C LEU A 113 -7.14 5.18 3.42
N GLU A 114 -7.73 4.01 3.69
CA GLU A 114 -7.08 2.89 4.35
C GLU A 114 -6.88 1.74 3.36
N TYR A 115 -5.66 1.24 3.23
CA TYR A 115 -5.29 0.10 2.40
C TYR A 115 -5.12 -1.14 3.26
N HIS A 116 -6.17 -1.94 3.37
CA HIS A 116 -6.15 -3.20 4.07
C HIS A 116 -5.53 -4.25 3.16
N VAL A 117 -4.34 -4.74 3.49
CA VAL A 117 -3.63 -5.75 2.70
C VAL A 117 -3.48 -7.04 3.48
N THR A 118 -3.78 -8.17 2.85
CA THR A 118 -3.65 -9.51 3.46
C THR A 118 -2.99 -10.46 2.47
N LYS A 119 -1.86 -11.04 2.86
CA LYS A 119 -1.15 -12.06 2.09
C LYS A 119 -2.04 -13.29 1.94
N THR A 120 -2.32 -13.67 0.69
CA THR A 120 -3.10 -14.87 0.37
C THR A 120 -2.21 -16.05 0.02
N LYS A 121 -1.02 -15.79 -0.53
CA LYS A 121 -0.10 -16.84 -0.96
C LYS A 121 1.33 -16.32 -1.05
N GLN A 122 2.28 -17.22 -0.81
CA GLN A 122 3.70 -17.00 -1.09
C GLN A 122 4.28 -18.26 -1.73
N ARG A 123 5.08 -18.10 -2.79
CA ARG A 123 5.86 -19.18 -3.41
C ARG A 123 7.21 -18.62 -3.87
N GLY A 124 8.28 -19.01 -3.19
CA GLY A 124 9.61 -18.46 -3.46
C GLY A 124 9.63 -16.95 -3.21
N ASN A 125 10.05 -16.18 -4.21
CA ASN A 125 10.08 -14.72 -4.19
C ASN A 125 8.83 -14.08 -4.82
N ILE A 126 7.72 -14.80 -4.91
CA ILE A 126 6.44 -14.27 -5.41
C ILE A 126 5.42 -14.29 -4.27
N TRP A 127 4.84 -13.13 -4.01
CA TRP A 127 3.76 -12.91 -3.05
C TRP A 127 2.47 -12.57 -3.78
N ARG A 128 1.34 -12.96 -3.18
CA ARG A 128 0.01 -12.50 -3.57
C ARG A 128 -0.70 -11.94 -2.37
N PHE A 129 -1.37 -10.81 -2.58
CA PHE A 129 -2.15 -10.11 -1.58
C PHE A 129 -3.58 -9.93 -2.09
N HIS A 130 -4.54 -10.07 -1.18
CA HIS A 130 -5.87 -9.51 -1.34
C HIS A 130 -5.87 -8.14 -0.67
N CYS A 131 -6.39 -7.14 -1.37
CA CYS A 131 -6.35 -5.77 -0.92
C CYS A 131 -7.75 -5.14 -0.99
N GLU A 132 -8.11 -4.41 0.06
CA GLU A 132 -9.32 -3.60 0.12
C GLU A 132 -8.96 -2.16 0.49
N ALA A 133 -9.57 -1.19 -0.18
CA ALA A 133 -9.48 0.22 0.19
C ALA A 133 -10.77 0.63 0.88
N MET A 134 -10.63 1.29 2.03
CA MET A 134 -11.73 1.73 2.88
C MET A 134 -11.66 3.24 3.12
N VAL A 135 -12.81 3.88 3.21
CA VAL A 135 -12.98 5.25 3.73
C VAL A 135 -14.10 5.19 4.75
N GLU A 136 -13.84 5.59 6.00
CA GLU A 136 -14.81 5.57 7.10
C GLU A 136 -15.52 4.19 7.27
N GLY A 137 -14.75 3.10 7.13
CA GLY A 137 -15.27 1.73 7.23
C GLY A 137 -16.07 1.25 6.01
N VAL A 138 -16.17 2.05 4.95
CA VAL A 138 -16.86 1.70 3.70
C VAL A 138 -15.84 1.31 2.64
N LYS A 139 -16.03 0.12 2.04
CA LYS A 139 -15.18 -0.35 0.93
C LYS A 139 -15.39 0.48 -0.33
N VAL A 140 -14.34 1.17 -0.77
CA VAL A 140 -14.31 2.03 -1.96
C VAL A 140 -13.63 1.37 -3.15
N ALA A 141 -12.68 0.47 -2.93
CA ALA A 141 -12.06 -0.36 -3.97
C ALA A 141 -11.54 -1.69 -3.42
N GLU A 142 -11.26 -2.65 -4.30
CA GLU A 142 -10.60 -3.93 -3.96
C GLU A 142 -9.79 -4.43 -5.16
N ALA A 143 -8.75 -5.22 -4.92
CA ALA A 143 -7.96 -5.92 -5.94
C ALA A 143 -7.12 -7.05 -5.34
N ASP A 144 -6.77 -8.04 -6.15
CA ASP A 144 -5.73 -9.01 -5.84
C ASP A 144 -4.42 -8.62 -6.54
N ILE A 145 -3.32 -8.50 -5.80
CA ILE A 145 -2.04 -8.01 -6.31
C ILE A 145 -0.99 -9.11 -6.18
N GLY A 146 -0.35 -9.46 -7.31
CA GLY A 146 0.83 -10.31 -7.36
C GLY A 146 2.09 -9.47 -7.43
N ALA A 147 3.08 -9.76 -6.59
CA ALA A 147 4.34 -9.02 -6.52
C ALA A 147 5.56 -9.95 -6.42
N MET A 148 6.69 -9.49 -6.94
CA MET A 148 7.98 -10.17 -6.87
C MET A 148 9.01 -9.27 -6.22
N LEU A 149 9.75 -9.81 -5.25
CA LEU A 149 10.98 -9.16 -4.76
C LEU A 149 12.12 -9.50 -5.71
N ALA A 150 12.69 -8.47 -6.33
CA ALA A 150 13.91 -8.54 -7.11
C ALA A 150 15.04 -7.78 -6.39
N PRO A 151 16.32 -8.16 -6.57
CA PRO A 151 17.44 -7.33 -6.16
C PRO A 151 17.29 -5.93 -6.79
N ALA A 152 17.61 -4.87 -6.05
CA ALA A 152 17.87 -3.59 -6.68
C ALA A 152 19.06 -3.78 -7.63
N GLU A 153 18.91 -3.47 -8.92
CA GLU A 153 20.04 -3.48 -9.83
C GLU A 153 21.09 -2.49 -9.29
N SER A 154 22.32 -2.95 -9.10
CA SER A 154 23.44 -2.03 -8.92
C SER A 154 23.54 -1.24 -10.22
N GLU A 155 23.46 0.09 -10.16
CA GLU A 155 23.87 0.95 -11.27
C GLU A 155 25.31 0.57 -11.63
N THR A 156 25.49 -0.28 -12.64
CA THR A 156 26.72 -0.30 -13.41
C THR A 156 26.63 0.90 -14.33
N GLU A 157 27.39 1.94 -13.98
CA GLU A 157 27.70 3.10 -14.82
C GLU A 157 28.12 2.70 -16.25
#